data_AF-A0A817RAN4-F1
#
_entry.id   AF-A0A817RAN4-F1
#
_cell.length_a   1.000
_cell.length_b   1.000
_cell.length_c   1.000
_cell.angle_alpha   90.00
_cell.angle_beta   90.00
_cell.angle_gamma   90.00
#
_symmetry.space_group_name_H-M   'P 1'
#
loop_
_entity.id
_entity.type
_entity.pdbx_description
1 polymer ?
#
loop_
_entity_poly.entity_id
_entity_poly.type
_entity_poly.pdbx_seq_one_letter_code
_entity_poly.pdbx_strand_id
1 'polypeptide(L)'
;MLAKRLVGQLGASNNDEESMISKLKQACGVAYTSKLQRMFQDIGVSKNLIDQYRTYCENNKLDDIVDFSVMVLSSNSWPFSTLLNVVLPIELKRTFESFTKYYTQQHNGRTLIWLYQHSQGDLQTLYTKQKTYSKCMC
;
A
#
# COMPACT_ATOMS: atom_id res chain seq x y z
N MET A 1 -14.81 -6.88 3.37
CA MET A 1 -15.23 -6.40 2.04
C MET A 1 -14.63 -5.03 1.71
N LEU A 2 -14.80 -4.00 2.56
CA LEU A 2 -14.23 -2.67 2.33
C LEU A 2 -12.69 -2.65 2.31
N ALA A 3 -12.02 -3.34 3.25
CA ALA A 3 -10.56 -3.43 3.31
C ALA A 3 -9.91 -3.83 1.95
N LYS A 4 -10.46 -4.87 1.30
CA LYS A 4 -9.96 -5.35 0.01
C LYS A 4 -10.18 -4.33 -1.11
N ARG A 5 -11.30 -3.59 -1.09
CA ARG A 5 -11.59 -2.52 -2.06
C ARG A 5 -10.63 -1.36 -1.92
N LEU A 6 -10.38 -0.93 -0.68
CA LEU A 6 -9.46 0.17 -0.36
C LEU A 6 -8.02 -0.14 -0.79
N VAL A 7 -7.51 -1.33 -0.46
CA VAL A 7 -6.15 -1.74 -0.85
C VAL A 7 -6.03 -1.95 -2.36
N GLY A 8 -7.01 -2.63 -2.97
CA GLY A 8 -6.97 -2.91 -4.41
C GLY A 8 -7.28 -1.69 -5.29
N GLN A 9 -7.68 -0.56 -4.71
CA GLN A 9 -8.26 0.58 -5.42
C GLN A 9 -9.43 0.16 -6.35
N LEU A 10 -10.14 -0.91 -5.99
CA LEU A 10 -11.20 -1.54 -6.82
C LEU A 10 -12.58 -0.91 -6.55
N GLY A 11 -12.65 0.40 -6.33
CA GLY A 11 -13.83 1.06 -5.76
C GLY A 11 -14.21 2.38 -6.42
N ALA A 12 -15.39 2.88 -6.05
CA ALA A 12 -15.86 4.22 -6.35
C ALA A 12 -14.98 5.30 -5.68
N SER A 13 -15.26 6.57 -5.91
CA SER A 13 -14.42 7.67 -5.42
C SER A 13 -14.22 7.61 -3.89
N ASN A 14 -13.04 8.03 -3.40
CA ASN A 14 -12.77 8.12 -1.95
C ASN A 14 -13.85 8.95 -1.22
N ASN A 15 -14.44 9.93 -1.91
CA ASN A 15 -15.49 10.79 -1.38
C ASN A 15 -16.81 10.04 -1.12
N ASP A 16 -17.17 9.09 -1.99
CA ASP A 16 -18.38 8.28 -1.81
C ASP A 16 -18.25 7.34 -0.61
N GLU A 17 -17.06 6.76 -0.43
CA GLU A 17 -16.79 5.87 0.69
C GLU A 17 -16.68 6.63 2.02
N GLU A 18 -16.15 7.85 2.02
CA GLU A 18 -16.15 8.74 3.19
C GLU A 18 -17.57 9.17 3.59
N SER A 19 -18.40 9.53 2.61
CA SER A 19 -19.81 9.86 2.82
C SER A 19 -20.59 8.67 3.40
N MET A 20 -20.33 7.45 2.92
CA MET A 20 -20.92 6.22 3.44
C MET A 20 -20.57 6.02 4.93
N ILE A 21 -19.30 6.21 5.31
CA ILE A 21 -18.87 6.08 6.72
C ILE A 21 -19.52 7.15 7.60
N SER A 22 -19.64 8.39 7.10
CA SER A 22 -20.32 9.48 7.82
C SER A 22 -21.77 9.13 8.13
N LYS A 23 -22.51 8.57 7.17
CA LYS A 23 -23.89 8.10 7.36
C LYS A 23 -23.97 6.95 8.36
N LEU A 24 -23.05 5.98 8.29
CA LEU A 24 -22.98 4.87 9.26
C LEU A 24 -22.67 5.36 10.67
N LYS A 25 -21.83 6.40 10.81
CA LYS A 25 -21.52 7.01 12.12
C LYS A 25 -22.77 7.64 12.72
N GLN A 26 -23.61 8.29 11.92
CA GLN A 26 -24.87 8.87 12.38
C GLN A 26 -25.88 7.79 12.79
N ALA A 27 -25.97 6.69 12.04
CA ALA A 27 -26.95 5.63 12.31
C ALA A 27 -26.55 4.70 13.47
N CYS A 28 -25.27 4.32 13.57
CA CYS A 28 -24.79 3.26 14.45
C CYS A 28 -23.79 3.75 15.52
N GLY A 29 -23.42 5.03 15.49
CA GLY A 29 -22.49 5.64 16.44
C GLY A 29 -21.01 5.43 16.11
N VAL A 30 -20.17 6.07 16.94
CA VAL A 30 -18.72 6.18 16.71
C VAL A 30 -17.99 4.86 17.01
N ALA A 31 -18.40 4.13 18.04
CA ALA A 31 -17.77 2.86 18.42
C ALA A 31 -17.78 1.86 17.26
N TYR A 32 -18.91 1.79 16.53
CA TYR A 32 -19.09 0.89 15.39
C TYR A 32 -18.22 1.25 14.17
N THR A 33 -17.97 2.55 13.94
CA THR A 33 -17.25 3.06 12.77
C THR A 33 -15.77 3.33 13.03
N SER A 34 -15.32 3.28 14.29
CA SER A 34 -13.95 3.58 14.72
C SER A 34 -12.85 2.90 13.88
N LYS A 35 -12.98 1.58 13.62
CA LYS A 35 -12.02 0.83 12.79
C LYS A 35 -12.03 1.31 11.33
N LEU A 36 -13.21 1.57 10.76
CA LEU A 36 -13.33 2.04 9.37
C LEU A 36 -12.70 3.42 9.20
N GLN A 37 -12.94 4.33 10.15
CA GLN A 37 -12.32 5.65 10.16
C GLN A 37 -10.80 5.54 10.23
N ARG A 38 -10.28 4.63 11.06
CA ARG A 38 -8.84 4.41 11.17
C ARG A 38 -8.24 3.86 9.87
N MET A 39 -8.94 2.96 9.18
CA MET A 39 -8.51 2.47 7.87
C MET A 39 -8.37 3.62 6.85
N PHE A 40 -9.30 4.57 6.81
CA PHE A 40 -9.19 5.75 5.94
C PHE A 40 -8.02 6.65 6.29
N GLN A 41 -7.82 6.87 7.59
CA GLN A 41 -6.67 7.64 8.07
C GLN A 41 -5.35 6.98 7.64
N ASP A 42 -5.23 5.66 7.78
CA ASP A 42 -4.04 4.91 7.38
C ASP A 42 -3.76 5.09 5.86
N ILE A 43 -4.79 5.08 5.00
CA ILE A 43 -4.62 5.32 3.55
C ILE A 43 -4.09 6.72 3.28
N GLY A 44 -4.64 7.75 3.95
CA GLY A 44 -4.20 9.14 3.78
C GLY A 44 -2.75 9.34 4.20
N VAL A 45 -2.38 8.81 5.38
CA VAL A 45 -1.01 8.86 5.90
C VAL A 45 -0.06 8.10 4.98
N SER A 46 -0.49 6.93 4.47
CA SER A 46 0.33 6.14 3.57
C SER A 46 0.64 6.84 2.25
N LYS A 47 -0.32 7.57 1.66
CA LYS A 47 -0.05 8.33 0.42
C LYS A 47 1.03 9.37 0.64
N ASN A 48 0.90 10.14 1.73
CA ASN A 48 1.88 11.16 2.07
C ASN A 48 3.28 10.56 2.33
N LEU A 49 3.35 9.39 2.95
CA LEU A 49 4.60 8.67 3.19
C LEU A 49 5.29 8.23 1.89
N ILE A 50 4.53 7.76 0.89
CA ILE A 50 5.09 7.39 -0.43
C ILE A 50 5.65 8.62 -1.13
N ASP A 51 4.93 9.74 -1.09
CA ASP A 51 5.38 10.98 -1.72
C ASP A 51 6.69 11.47 -1.09
N GLN A 52 6.80 11.42 0.25
CA GLN A 52 8.04 11.74 0.96
C GLN A 52 9.19 10.78 0.59
N TYR A 53 8.89 9.49 0.44
CA TYR A 53 9.88 8.50 0.01
C TYR A 53 10.35 8.76 -1.42
N ARG A 54 9.46 9.15 -2.34
CA ARG A 54 9.84 9.52 -3.72
C ARG A 54 10.80 10.71 -3.72
N THR A 55 10.51 11.77 -2.97
CA THR A 55 11.43 12.91 -2.82
C THR A 55 12.76 12.50 -2.20
N TYR A 56 12.75 11.57 -1.23
CA TYR A 56 13.97 11.01 -0.67
C TYR A 56 14.81 10.26 -1.71
N CYS A 57 14.19 9.44 -2.56
CA CYS A 57 14.88 8.71 -3.63
C CYS A 57 15.50 9.66 -4.66
N GLU A 58 14.79 10.71 -5.07
CA GLU A 58 15.29 11.74 -5.99
C GLU A 58 16.51 12.46 -5.40
N ASN A 59 16.44 12.87 -4.13
CA ASN A 59 17.53 13.58 -3.46
C ASN A 59 18.79 12.72 -3.28
N ASN A 60 18.62 11.41 -3.10
CA ASN A 60 19.73 10.47 -2.93
C ASN A 60 20.20 9.82 -4.25
N LYS A 61 19.61 10.21 -5.39
CA LYS A 61 19.93 9.68 -6.74
C LYS A 61 19.90 8.16 -6.80
N LEU A 62 18.84 7.57 -6.26
CA LEU A 62 18.64 6.13 -6.30
C LEU A 62 18.07 5.73 -7.68
N ASP A 63 18.92 5.77 -8.72
CA ASP A 63 18.53 5.55 -10.13
C ASP A 63 18.16 4.09 -10.46
N ASP A 64 18.47 3.15 -9.56
CA ASP A 64 18.28 1.71 -9.75
C ASP A 64 16.99 1.17 -9.10
N ILE A 65 16.07 2.06 -8.72
CA ILE A 65 14.81 1.72 -8.07
C ILE A 65 13.67 1.61 -9.10
N VAL A 66 13.01 0.45 -9.12
CA VAL A 66 11.77 0.22 -9.89
C VAL A 66 10.68 1.18 -9.41
N ASP A 67 9.86 1.71 -10.33
CA ASP A 67 8.68 2.50 -9.96
C ASP A 67 7.81 1.71 -8.97
N PHE A 68 7.64 2.28 -7.78
CA PHE A 68 7.19 1.56 -6.60
C PHE A 68 6.20 2.41 -5.81
N SER A 69 5.10 1.77 -5.43
CA SER A 69 4.06 2.35 -4.57
C SER A 69 3.74 1.37 -3.45
N VAL A 70 3.68 1.88 -2.22
CA VAL A 70 3.50 1.04 -1.02
C VAL A 70 2.42 1.58 -0.11
N MET A 71 1.53 0.70 0.33
CA MET A 71 0.50 1.05 1.29
C MET A 71 0.88 0.55 2.70
N VAL A 72 1.20 1.47 3.62
CA VAL A 72 1.52 1.16 5.01
C VAL A 72 0.27 1.26 5.86
N LEU A 73 -0.10 0.16 6.52
CA LEU A 73 -1.37 -0.01 7.21
C LEU A 73 -1.15 -0.45 8.66
N SER A 74 -2.06 -0.05 9.57
CA SER A 74 -1.98 -0.49 10.98
C SER A 74 -2.54 -1.91 11.16
N SER A 75 -1.78 -2.80 11.80
CA SER A 75 -2.20 -4.21 12.01
C SER A 75 -3.55 -4.35 12.72
N ASN A 76 -3.90 -3.43 13.61
CA ASN A 76 -5.08 -3.54 14.47
C ASN A 76 -6.38 -3.12 13.77
N SER A 77 -6.29 -2.37 12.68
CA SER A 77 -7.46 -1.80 11.99
C SER A 77 -7.85 -2.60 10.76
N TRP A 78 -6.93 -3.40 10.23
CA TRP A 78 -7.09 -4.11 8.97
C TRP A 78 -7.19 -5.62 9.18
N PRO A 79 -8.16 -6.31 8.54
CA PRO A 79 -8.39 -7.75 8.71
C PRO A 79 -7.46 -8.57 7.80
N PHE A 80 -6.17 -8.23 7.73
CA PHE A 80 -5.18 -8.99 6.96
C PHE A 80 -4.29 -9.76 7.92
N SER A 81 -4.27 -11.09 7.83
CA SER A 81 -3.54 -11.93 8.79
C SER A 81 -2.73 -13.05 8.16
N THR A 82 -2.50 -13.03 6.84
CA THR A 82 -1.78 -14.13 6.18
C THR A 82 -0.39 -13.69 5.76
N LEU A 83 0.61 -14.47 6.21
CA LEU A 83 1.97 -14.38 5.73
C LEU A 83 2.18 -15.51 4.72
N LEU A 84 2.52 -15.15 3.49
CA LEU A 84 3.03 -16.10 2.51
C LEU A 84 4.54 -15.87 2.38
N ASN A 85 5.30 -16.95 2.48
CA ASN A 85 6.73 -16.93 2.20
C ASN A 85 6.92 -16.93 0.68
N VAL A 86 7.04 -15.73 0.11
CA VAL A 86 7.35 -15.54 -1.31
C VAL A 86 8.83 -15.23 -1.44
N VAL A 87 9.51 -15.92 -2.37
CA VAL A 87 10.88 -15.57 -2.75
C VAL A 87 10.81 -14.38 -3.71
N LEU A 88 11.24 -13.21 -3.25
CA LEU A 88 11.26 -12.01 -4.09
C LEU A 88 12.42 -12.08 -5.11
N PRO A 89 12.16 -11.71 -6.38
CA PRO A 89 13.22 -11.44 -7.35
C PRO A 89 14.21 -10.38 -6.84
N ILE A 90 15.46 -10.48 -7.28
CA ILE A 90 16.55 -9.63 -6.77
C ILE A 90 16.36 -8.16 -7.13
N GLU A 91 15.71 -7.90 -8.25
CA GLU A 91 15.38 -6.57 -8.76
C GLU A 91 14.41 -5.86 -7.81
N LEU A 92 13.41 -6.57 -7.30
CA LEU A 92 12.44 -6.03 -6.34
C LEU A 92 13.06 -5.92 -4.95
N LYS A 93 13.85 -6.91 -4.53
CA LYS A 93 14.42 -6.98 -3.18
C LYS A 93 15.12 -5.68 -2.76
N ARG A 94 15.90 -5.06 -3.66
CA ARG A 94 16.58 -3.78 -3.40
C ARG A 94 15.61 -2.65 -3.02
N THR A 95 14.52 -2.51 -3.76
CA THR A 95 13.49 -1.49 -3.50
C THR A 95 12.82 -1.71 -2.14
N PHE A 96 12.44 -2.95 -1.82
CA PHE A 96 11.79 -3.28 -0.55
C PHE A 96 12.73 -3.04 0.65
N GLU A 97 14.01 -3.41 0.53
CA GLU A 97 15.02 -3.16 1.56
C GLU A 97 15.30 -1.67 1.77
N SER A 98 15.40 -0.90 0.68
CA SER A 98 15.55 0.56 0.71
C SER A 98 14.38 1.22 1.45
N PHE A 99 13.15 0.88 1.09
CA PHE A 99 11.97 1.41 1.78
C PHE A 99 11.92 0.99 3.25
N THR A 100 12.23 -0.28 3.55
CA THR A 100 12.25 -0.78 4.94
C THR A 100 13.25 0.00 5.80
N LYS A 101 14.43 0.29 5.25
CA LYS A 101 15.45 1.10 5.93
C LYS A 101 14.96 2.53 6.15
N TYR A 102 14.41 3.18 5.13
CA TYR A 102 13.84 4.52 5.23
C TYR A 102 12.75 4.59 6.32
N TYR A 103 11.81 3.64 6.32
CA TYR A 103 10.71 3.61 7.28
C TYR A 103 11.21 3.40 8.72
N THR A 104 12.15 2.47 8.92
CA THR A 104 12.69 2.16 10.26
C THR A 104 13.45 3.35 10.85
N GLN A 105 14.13 4.14 10.01
CA GLN A 105 14.81 5.37 10.45
C GLN A 105 13.82 6.44 10.91
N GLN A 106 12.69 6.60 10.22
CA GLN A 106 11.67 7.59 10.58
C GLN A 106 10.76 7.15 11.73
N HIS A 107 10.53 5.84 11.87
CA HIS A 107 9.61 5.28 12.84
C HIS A 107 10.31 4.25 13.72
N ASN A 108 11.07 4.76 14.70
CA ASN A 108 11.74 3.91 15.66
C ASN A 108 10.73 3.11 16.51
N GLY A 109 11.03 1.83 16.75
CA GLY A 109 10.17 0.91 17.51
C GLY A 109 8.98 0.33 16.73
N ARG A 110 8.92 0.50 15.40
CA ARG A 110 7.92 -0.16 14.54
C ARG A 110 8.58 -1.16 13.60
N THR A 111 7.89 -2.25 13.32
CA THR A 111 8.32 -3.28 12.38
C THR A 111 7.33 -3.36 11.22
N LEU A 112 7.86 -3.34 9.99
CA LEU A 112 7.06 -3.55 8.79
C LEU A 112 6.91 -5.04 8.50
N ILE A 113 5.70 -5.43 8.12
CA ILE A 113 5.36 -6.78 7.68
C ILE A 113 4.80 -6.65 6.26
N TRP A 114 5.45 -7.30 5.31
CA TRP A 114 5.06 -7.25 3.90
C TRP A 114 3.98 -8.29 3.59
N LEU A 115 2.87 -7.84 3.00
CA LEU A 115 1.73 -8.69 2.62
C LEU A 115 1.75 -8.93 1.10
N TYR A 116 2.55 -9.89 0.65
CA TYR A 116 2.77 -10.14 -0.78
C TYR A 116 1.51 -10.57 -1.55
N GLN A 117 0.59 -11.30 -0.90
CA GLN A 117 -0.73 -11.70 -1.44
C GLN A 117 -1.69 -10.55 -1.80
N HIS A 118 -1.33 -9.32 -1.40
CA HIS A 118 -2.09 -8.12 -1.71
C HIS A 118 -1.29 -7.15 -2.57
N SER A 119 -0.11 -7.57 -3.01
CA SER A 119 0.76 -6.81 -3.91
C SER A 119 0.36 -7.08 -5.36
N GLN A 120 0.50 -6.06 -6.20
CA GLN A 120 0.29 -6.14 -7.64
C GLN A 120 1.52 -5.55 -8.32
N GLY A 121 1.92 -6.15 -9.44
CA GLY A 121 3.04 -5.65 -10.24
C GLY A 121 2.72 -5.74 -11.72
N ASP A 122 3.28 -4.82 -12.49
CA ASP A 122 3.14 -4.81 -13.94
C ASP A 122 4.43 -5.33 -14.59
N LEU A 123 4.28 -6.25 -15.53
CA LEU A 123 5.38 -6.81 -16.31
C LEU A 123 5.33 -6.26 -17.73
N GLN A 124 6.45 -5.70 -18.19
CA GLN A 124 6.62 -5.30 -19.58
C GLN A 124 7.33 -6.42 -20.35
N THR A 125 6.65 -7.03 -21.31
CA THR A 125 7.23 -8.05 -22.18
C THR A 125 7.74 -7.44 -23.48
N LEU A 126 8.96 -7.81 -23.90
CA LEU A 126 9.57 -7.35 -25.17
C LEU A 126 9.35 -8.32 -26.34
N TYR A 127 8.50 -9.33 -26.18
CA TYR A 127 8.29 -10.38 -27.16
C TYR A 127 7.61 -9.89 -28.47
N THR A 128 6.80 -8.83 -28.39
CA THR A 128 6.11 -8.24 -29.56
C THR A 128 6.56 -6.80 -29.75
N LYS A 129 6.56 -6.29 -30.99
CA LYS A 129 6.90 -4.87 -31.30
C LYS A 129 6.01 -3.84 -30.60
N GLN A 130 4.89 -4.26 -30.01
CA GLN A 130 4.01 -3.43 -29.19
C GLN A 130 4.27 -3.70 -27.70
N LYS A 131 4.37 -2.64 -26.90
CA LYS A 131 4.49 -2.75 -25.44
C LYS A 131 3.19 -3.33 -24.88
N THR A 132 3.22 -4.57 -24.43
CA THR A 132 2.10 -5.20 -23.71
C THR A 132 2.42 -5.22 -22.21
N TYR A 133 1.53 -4.64 -21.40
CA TYR A 133 1.59 -4.68 -19.95
C TYR A 133 0.73 -5.83 -19.45
N SER A 134 1.33 -6.78 -18.73
CA SER A 134 0.59 -7.88 -18.10
C SER A 134 0.56 -7.64 -16.60
N LYS A 135 -0.63 -7.57 -16.02
CA LYS A 135 -0.83 -7.37 -14.57
C LYS A 135 -0.65 -8.70 -13.85
N CYS A 136 0.38 -8.82 -13.02
CA CYS A 136 0.63 -9.99 -12.20
C CYS A 136 -0.01 -9.79 -10.81
N MET A 137 -0.94 -10.66 -10.43
CA MET A 137 -1.42 -10.80 -9.06
C MET A 137 -0.66 -11.95 -8.40
N CYS A 138 0.03 -11.66 -7.29
CA CYS A 138 0.61 -12.68 -6.42
C CYS A 138 -0.41 -13.14 -5.37
#